data_AF-A0A8J2WDZ1-F1
#
_entry.id   AF-A0A8J2WDZ1-F1
#
_cell.length_a   1.000
_cell.length_b   1.000
_cell.length_c   1.000
_cell.angle_alpha   90.00
_cell.angle_beta   90.00
_cell.angle_gamma   90.00
#
_symmetry.space_group_name_H-M   'P 1'
#
loop_
_entity.id
_entity.type
_entity.pdbx_description
1 polymer ?
#
loop_
_entity_poly.entity_id
_entity_poly.type
_entity_poly.pdbx_seq_one_letter_code
_entity_poly.pdbx_strand_id
1 'polypeptide(L)'
;MATNFLTRSQSERYPHFAKFLKELFEHRLCSINFATKSLNEERKEVFQEYKKTKNSYEAIKLVYDCIWDIIADSNVEDDESLKTLEMAFISSELNESMKIVKSHKPNSDDEVLRVFGVNYKQEKIDDDITFWTQEQLKNQLIEKGVALLSEMGQDVQGNNHDLLKAKLNQLPSLISSKLKASESIKKTMEENDKTLKEQYTKYTTTLLESLQIMENLLQKHVIEIQNEQNVSRSQSLEVQCDALYLKIKSLHLEILCETYNKETVPALKKISKELEAKSEQTENDIRASRLRLNRYESVGQDFNCIVNEYGKLRETIKQKKWTLDKLQSYSAN
;
A
#
# COMPACT_ATOMS: atom_id res chain seq x y z
N MET A 1 -10.29 -25.70 -14.01
CA MET A 1 -10.24 -24.64 -12.97
C MET A 1 -10.64 -23.24 -13.47
N ALA A 2 -10.68 -22.96 -14.79
CA ALA A 2 -11.17 -21.69 -15.34
C ALA A 2 -12.66 -21.39 -15.07
N THR A 3 -13.45 -22.41 -14.70
CA THR A 3 -14.87 -22.30 -14.38
C THR A 3 -15.16 -21.80 -12.97
N ASN A 4 -14.16 -21.73 -12.07
CA ASN A 4 -14.38 -21.38 -10.66
C ASN A 4 -14.24 -19.87 -10.38
N PHE A 5 -13.76 -19.08 -11.34
CA PHE A 5 -13.54 -17.64 -11.16
C PHE A 5 -14.54 -16.76 -11.93
N LEU A 6 -15.42 -17.34 -12.75
CA LEU A 6 -16.45 -16.62 -13.50
C LEU A 6 -17.84 -17.13 -13.11
N THR A 7 -18.63 -16.29 -12.44
CA THR A 7 -20.06 -16.54 -12.22
C THR A 7 -20.75 -16.67 -13.58
N ARG A 8 -21.71 -17.62 -13.72
CA ARG A 8 -22.44 -17.88 -14.98
C ARG A 8 -22.97 -16.60 -15.67
N SER A 9 -23.40 -15.63 -14.86
CA SER A 9 -23.85 -14.30 -15.29
C SER A 9 -22.77 -13.41 -15.93
N GLN A 10 -21.51 -13.50 -15.51
CA GLN A 10 -20.40 -12.71 -16.08
C GLN A 10 -19.86 -13.31 -17.38
N SER A 11 -19.96 -14.64 -17.53
CA SER A 11 -19.60 -15.34 -18.78
C SER A 11 -20.56 -15.04 -19.94
N GLU A 12 -21.82 -14.73 -19.66
CA GLU A 12 -22.83 -14.37 -20.67
C GLU A 12 -22.71 -12.91 -21.11
N ARG A 13 -22.28 -12.01 -20.21
CA ARG A 13 -22.19 -10.56 -20.50
C ARG A 13 -20.92 -10.18 -21.30
N TYR A 14 -19.83 -10.94 -21.18
CA TYR A 14 -18.57 -10.68 -21.91
C TYR A 14 -17.96 -11.98 -22.48
N PRO A 15 -18.52 -12.54 -23.56
CA PRO A 15 -18.12 -13.85 -24.09
C PRO A 15 -16.69 -13.86 -24.66
N HIS A 16 -16.23 -12.75 -25.23
CA HIS A 16 -14.88 -12.62 -25.77
C HIS A 16 -13.80 -12.60 -24.68
N PHE A 17 -14.09 -11.99 -23.53
CA PHE A 17 -13.18 -11.95 -22.38
C PHE A 17 -13.08 -13.33 -21.70
N ALA A 18 -14.19 -14.05 -21.57
CA ALA A 18 -14.21 -15.42 -21.06
C ALA A 18 -13.42 -16.38 -21.97
N LYS A 19 -13.53 -16.23 -23.30
CA LYS A 19 -12.76 -17.03 -24.27
C LYS A 19 -11.26 -16.71 -24.20
N PHE A 20 -10.89 -15.43 -24.09
CA PHE A 20 -9.51 -15.00 -23.94
C PHE A 20 -8.86 -15.52 -22.65
N LEU A 21 -9.57 -15.45 -21.51
CA LEU A 21 -9.10 -16.04 -20.25
C LEU A 21 -8.89 -17.55 -20.39
N LYS A 22 -9.84 -18.25 -21.04
CA LYS A 22 -9.73 -19.69 -21.26
C LYS A 22 -8.50 -20.05 -22.11
N GLU A 23 -8.26 -19.32 -23.21
CA GLU A 23 -7.09 -19.52 -24.07
C GLU A 23 -5.76 -19.18 -23.35
N LEU A 24 -5.74 -18.12 -22.53
CA LEU A 24 -4.56 -17.77 -21.71
C LEU A 24 -4.23 -18.85 -20.67
N PHE A 25 -5.25 -19.36 -19.98
CA PHE A 25 -5.06 -20.40 -18.96
C PHE A 25 -4.73 -21.77 -19.55
N GLU A 26 -5.20 -22.10 -20.76
CA GLU A 26 -4.88 -23.37 -21.42
C GLU A 26 -3.47 -23.37 -22.03
N HIS A 27 -3.07 -22.27 -22.69
CA HIS A 27 -1.84 -22.22 -23.48
C HIS A 27 -0.63 -21.57 -22.80
N ARG A 28 -0.81 -20.68 -21.81
CA ARG A 28 0.32 -19.88 -21.27
C ARG A 28 0.50 -19.84 -19.76
N LEU A 29 -0.42 -20.35 -18.93
CA LEU A 29 -0.29 -20.21 -17.46
C LEU A 29 -0.48 -21.56 -16.76
N CYS A 30 0.46 -21.92 -15.88
CA CYS A 30 0.34 -23.11 -15.04
C CYS A 30 -0.34 -22.78 -13.70
N SER A 31 -1.23 -23.67 -13.24
CA SER A 31 -2.25 -23.49 -12.19
C SER A 31 -1.75 -23.04 -10.80
N ILE A 32 -0.45 -22.95 -10.56
CA ILE A 32 0.11 -22.74 -9.22
C ILE A 32 0.75 -21.34 -9.10
N ASN A 33 1.45 -20.84 -10.13
CA ASN A 33 2.26 -19.61 -10.02
C ASN A 33 2.13 -18.62 -11.19
N PHE A 34 1.10 -18.72 -12.06
CA PHE A 34 0.91 -17.79 -13.20
C PHE A 34 2.16 -17.56 -14.10
N ALA A 35 3.05 -18.55 -14.20
CA ALA A 35 4.18 -18.55 -15.13
C ALA A 35 3.91 -19.47 -16.32
N THR A 36 4.59 -19.24 -17.44
CA THR A 36 4.51 -20.13 -18.61
C THR A 36 4.99 -21.53 -18.27
N LYS A 37 4.40 -22.55 -18.92
CA LYS A 37 4.70 -23.97 -18.64
C LYS A 37 6.19 -24.26 -18.81
N SER A 38 6.80 -23.73 -19.88
CA SER A 38 8.25 -23.82 -20.14
C SER A 38 9.11 -23.17 -19.04
N LEU A 39 8.78 -21.96 -18.57
CA LEU A 39 9.53 -21.32 -17.47
C LEU A 39 9.42 -22.07 -16.13
N ASN A 40 8.30 -22.75 -15.87
CA ASN A 40 8.16 -23.56 -14.65
C ASN A 40 8.93 -24.89 -14.73
N GLU A 41 9.13 -25.44 -15.94
CA GLU A 41 9.95 -26.63 -16.17
C GLU A 41 11.43 -26.28 -15.98
N GLU A 42 11.90 -25.19 -16.60
CA GLU A 42 13.25 -24.65 -16.38
C GLU A 42 13.52 -24.36 -14.89
N ARG A 43 12.56 -23.76 -14.18
CA ARG A 43 12.68 -23.51 -12.74
C ARG A 43 12.81 -24.80 -11.92
N LYS A 44 12.12 -25.88 -12.30
CA LYS A 44 12.22 -27.16 -11.61
C LYS A 44 13.58 -27.81 -11.84
N GLU A 45 14.11 -27.72 -13.06
CA GLU A 45 15.43 -28.23 -13.40
C GLU A 45 16.53 -27.49 -12.61
N VAL A 46 16.50 -26.16 -12.61
CA VAL A 46 17.43 -25.33 -11.83
C VAL A 46 17.34 -25.63 -10.32
N PHE A 47 16.14 -25.84 -9.79
CA PHE A 47 15.96 -26.20 -8.38
C PHE A 47 16.52 -27.60 -8.05
N GLN A 48 16.40 -28.56 -8.97
CA GLN A 48 16.98 -29.88 -8.80
C GLN A 48 18.51 -29.83 -8.85
N GLU A 49 19.10 -29.02 -9.72
CA GLU A 49 20.54 -28.79 -9.77
C GLU A 49 21.05 -28.12 -8.48
N TYR A 50 20.37 -27.08 -8.01
CA TYR A 50 20.67 -26.42 -6.74
C TYR A 50 20.63 -27.40 -5.54
N LYS A 51 19.63 -28.30 -5.52
CA LYS A 51 19.53 -29.32 -4.46
C LYS A 51 20.70 -30.30 -4.49
N LYS A 52 21.14 -30.71 -5.70
CA LYS A 52 22.32 -31.60 -5.86
C LYS A 52 23.61 -30.92 -5.39
N THR A 53 23.82 -29.66 -5.76
CA THR A 53 25.02 -28.91 -5.36
C THR A 53 25.04 -28.65 -3.85
N LYS A 54 23.90 -28.30 -3.24
CA LYS A 54 23.77 -28.15 -1.79
C LYS A 54 24.11 -29.43 -1.04
N ASN A 55 23.55 -30.57 -1.45
CA ASN A 55 23.85 -31.86 -0.82
C ASN A 55 25.34 -32.24 -0.94
N SER A 56 25.97 -31.93 -2.08
CA SER A 56 27.41 -32.15 -2.27
C SER A 56 28.25 -31.26 -1.33
N TYR A 57 27.84 -30.01 -1.10
CA TYR A 57 28.52 -29.10 -0.18
C TYR A 57 28.35 -29.53 1.29
N GLU A 58 27.15 -29.93 1.69
CA GLU A 58 26.88 -30.43 3.05
C GLU A 58 27.68 -31.70 3.36
N ALA A 59 27.89 -32.59 2.36
CA ALA A 59 28.77 -33.75 2.51
C ALA A 59 30.24 -33.36 2.75
N ILE A 60 30.76 -32.37 2.01
CA ILE A 60 32.14 -31.87 2.20
C ILE A 60 32.28 -31.19 3.56
N LYS A 61 31.26 -30.45 4.01
CA LYS A 61 31.25 -29.81 5.33
C LYS A 61 31.28 -30.84 6.46
N LEU A 62 30.49 -31.91 6.36
CA LEU A 62 30.53 -33.00 7.34
C LEU A 62 31.91 -33.65 7.44
N VAL A 63 32.60 -33.84 6.31
CA VAL A 63 33.98 -34.34 6.32
C VAL A 63 34.92 -33.37 7.04
N TYR A 64 34.78 -32.06 6.81
CA TYR A 64 35.54 -31.03 7.51
C TYR A 64 35.26 -31.02 9.01
N ASP A 65 33.99 -31.08 9.41
CA ASP A 65 33.57 -31.09 10.81
C ASP A 65 34.04 -32.38 11.52
N CYS A 66 34.00 -33.55 10.86
CA CYS A 66 34.57 -34.79 11.39
C CYS A 66 36.09 -34.71 11.57
N ILE A 67 36.81 -34.07 10.65
CA ILE A 67 38.26 -33.84 10.80
C ILE A 67 38.52 -32.90 11.99
N TRP A 68 37.67 -31.90 12.20
CA TRP A 68 37.76 -30.98 13.34
C TRP A 68 37.45 -31.67 14.67
N ASP A 69 36.42 -32.51 14.72
CA ASP A 69 36.08 -33.31 15.90
C ASP A 69 37.20 -34.31 16.24
N ILE A 70 37.85 -34.90 15.23
CA ILE A 70 39.03 -35.77 15.42
C ILE A 70 40.23 -35.00 16.01
N ILE A 71 40.39 -33.71 15.67
CA ILE A 71 41.41 -32.83 16.24
C ILE A 71 41.03 -32.47 17.70
N ALA A 72 39.75 -32.22 17.97
CA ALA A 72 39.25 -31.84 19.28
C ALA A 72 39.20 -33.01 20.29
N ASP A 73 38.92 -34.24 19.82
CA ASP A 73 38.84 -35.46 20.65
C ASP A 73 40.22 -36.08 20.95
N SER A 74 41.28 -35.68 20.25
CA SER A 74 42.63 -36.08 20.62
C SER A 74 43.06 -35.31 21.88
N ASN A 75 43.00 -35.97 23.04
CA ASN A 75 43.65 -35.52 24.26
C ASN A 75 45.12 -35.22 23.96
N VAL A 76 45.36 -33.93 23.81
CA VAL A 76 46.62 -33.23 23.65
C VAL A 76 47.53 -33.65 24.80
N GLU A 77 48.67 -34.27 24.49
CA GLU A 77 49.95 -33.83 25.09
C GLU A 77 51.20 -34.39 24.39
N ASP A 78 51.21 -35.61 23.81
CA ASP A 78 52.49 -36.28 23.50
C ASP A 78 52.87 -36.58 22.03
N ASP A 79 51.99 -36.38 21.02
CA ASP A 79 52.36 -36.70 19.63
C ASP A 79 52.88 -35.49 18.82
N GLU A 80 54.19 -35.50 18.53
CA GLU A 80 54.92 -34.49 17.72
C GLU A 80 54.42 -34.41 16.26
N SER A 81 53.74 -35.46 15.79
CA SER A 81 53.12 -35.59 14.46
C SER A 81 51.76 -34.86 14.35
N LEU A 82 51.02 -34.74 15.47
CA LEU A 82 49.79 -33.95 15.54
C LEU A 82 50.08 -32.45 15.68
N LYS A 83 51.16 -32.08 16.39
CA LYS A 83 51.65 -30.68 16.41
C LYS A 83 52.14 -30.20 15.05
N THR A 84 52.71 -31.09 14.22
CA THR A 84 53.08 -30.74 12.83
C THR A 84 51.89 -30.68 11.90
N LEU A 85 50.82 -31.45 12.14
CA LEU A 85 49.56 -31.35 11.40
C LEU A 85 48.74 -30.12 11.81
N GLU A 86 48.70 -29.80 13.11
CA GLU A 86 48.13 -28.57 13.67
C GLU A 86 48.91 -27.35 13.15
N MET A 87 50.25 -27.40 13.15
CA MET A 87 51.08 -26.36 12.53
C MET A 87 50.95 -26.31 11.00
N ALA A 88 50.65 -27.42 10.31
CA ALA A 88 50.38 -27.42 8.86
C ALA A 88 48.99 -26.83 8.53
N PHE A 89 48.01 -27.05 9.40
CA PHE A 89 46.66 -26.50 9.27
C PHE A 89 46.63 -25.01 9.64
N ILE A 90 47.26 -24.65 10.76
CA ILE A 90 47.49 -23.26 11.16
C ILE A 90 48.34 -22.57 10.09
N SER A 91 49.43 -23.15 9.59
CA SER A 91 50.22 -22.52 8.51
C SER A 91 49.50 -22.47 7.17
N SER A 92 48.48 -23.31 6.92
CA SER A 92 47.57 -23.21 5.77
C SER A 92 46.61 -22.03 5.91
N GLU A 93 45.94 -21.88 7.07
CA GLU A 93 45.12 -20.70 7.38
C GLU A 93 45.95 -19.41 7.47
N LEU A 94 47.17 -19.49 8.02
CA LEU A 94 48.14 -18.40 8.06
C LEU A 94 48.71 -18.09 6.67
N ASN A 95 48.78 -19.06 5.74
CA ASN A 95 49.12 -18.81 4.33
C ASN A 95 47.97 -18.12 3.59
N GLU A 96 46.73 -18.49 3.90
CA GLU A 96 45.53 -17.88 3.33
C GLU A 96 45.38 -16.43 3.81
N SER A 97 45.74 -16.14 5.07
CA SER A 97 45.82 -14.78 5.61
C SER A 97 47.13 -14.03 5.29
N MET A 98 48.28 -14.70 5.08
CA MET A 98 49.54 -14.08 4.62
C MET A 98 49.57 -13.73 3.12
N LYS A 99 48.66 -14.29 2.30
CA LYS A 99 48.49 -13.83 0.91
C LYS A 99 48.08 -12.36 0.80
N ILE A 100 47.60 -11.76 1.90
CA ILE A 100 47.26 -10.33 1.97
C ILE A 100 48.48 -9.45 2.31
N VAL A 101 49.59 -10.01 2.84
CA VAL A 101 50.68 -9.20 3.45
C VAL A 101 52.04 -9.33 2.74
N LYS A 102 52.27 -10.29 1.84
CA LYS A 102 53.57 -10.41 1.11
C LYS A 102 53.66 -9.52 -0.14
N SER A 103 53.45 -8.21 0.01
CA SER A 103 54.13 -7.21 -0.82
C SER A 103 55.35 -6.71 -0.07
N HIS A 104 56.49 -7.40 -0.21
CA HIS A 104 57.89 -6.95 -0.11
C HIS A 104 58.78 -8.09 0.40
N LYS A 105 59.74 -8.50 -0.43
CA LYS A 105 60.96 -9.19 0.02
C LYS A 105 61.96 -8.14 0.52
N PRO A 106 62.93 -8.54 1.36
CA PRO A 106 64.29 -8.58 0.81
C PRO A 106 65.10 -9.83 1.20
N ASN A 107 66.22 -9.94 0.49
CA ASN A 107 67.24 -10.98 0.44
C ASN A 107 68.22 -10.88 1.63
N SER A 108 68.81 -12.01 2.05
CA SER A 108 70.23 -12.39 1.82
C SER A 108 70.68 -13.44 2.83
N ASP A 109 71.61 -14.28 2.38
CA ASP A 109 72.27 -15.39 3.07
C ASP A 109 73.12 -14.98 4.30
N ASP A 110 73.49 -16.02 5.05
CA ASP A 110 74.36 -16.11 6.25
C ASP A 110 73.74 -15.69 7.59
N GLU A 111 73.36 -16.68 8.40
CA GLU A 111 73.95 -16.88 9.73
C GLU A 111 73.35 -18.11 10.43
N VAL A 112 74.22 -18.80 11.16
CA VAL A 112 73.90 -19.77 12.21
C VAL A 112 72.71 -19.28 13.04
N LEU A 113 71.59 -20.02 12.99
CA LEU A 113 70.40 -19.73 13.79
C LEU A 113 70.73 -19.82 15.29
N ARG A 114 70.95 -18.67 15.92
CA ARG A 114 70.90 -18.48 17.37
C ARG A 114 69.49 -18.10 17.76
N VAL A 115 68.80 -18.99 18.46
CA VAL A 115 67.54 -18.66 19.13
C VAL A 115 67.72 -19.03 20.61
N PHE A 116 67.69 -18.02 21.49
CA PHE A 116 67.77 -18.11 22.95
C PHE A 116 69.00 -18.78 23.59
N GLY A 117 70.22 -18.45 23.14
CA GLY A 117 71.43 -18.60 23.98
C GLY A 117 71.82 -20.01 24.42
N VAL A 118 71.28 -21.07 23.83
CA VAL A 118 71.68 -22.46 24.11
C VAL A 118 72.24 -23.11 22.84
N ASN A 119 73.46 -23.63 22.93
CA ASN A 119 74.08 -24.45 21.89
C ASN A 119 73.43 -25.84 21.90
N TYR A 120 72.65 -26.18 20.86
CA TYR A 120 72.26 -27.57 20.62
C TYR A 120 73.44 -28.32 20.00
N LYS A 121 74.05 -29.23 20.78
CA LYS A 121 74.84 -30.32 20.22
C LYS A 121 73.85 -31.41 19.83
N GLN A 122 73.82 -31.80 18.56
CA GLN A 122 73.14 -33.02 18.13
C GLN A 122 73.78 -34.21 18.86
N GLU A 123 73.06 -34.81 19.79
CA GLU A 123 73.32 -36.19 20.19
C GLU A 123 72.78 -37.11 19.09
N LYS A 124 73.59 -38.08 18.69
CA LYS A 124 73.19 -39.12 17.74
C LYS A 124 72.15 -40.00 18.41
N ILE A 125 70.93 -39.95 17.91
CA ILE A 125 69.88 -40.93 18.22
C ILE A 125 70.20 -42.20 17.43
N ASP A 126 69.98 -43.35 18.07
CA ASP A 126 70.21 -44.70 17.55
C ASP A 126 69.56 -44.91 16.18
N ASP A 127 70.35 -45.35 15.19
CA ASP A 127 69.93 -45.42 13.78
C ASP A 127 68.76 -46.41 13.56
N ASP A 128 68.56 -47.40 14.42
CA ASP A 128 67.52 -48.42 14.27
C ASP A 128 66.11 -47.96 14.69
N ILE A 129 65.99 -47.09 15.71
CA ILE A 129 64.69 -46.56 16.17
C ILE A 129 64.18 -45.48 15.19
N THR A 130 65.10 -44.70 14.61
CA THR A 130 64.75 -43.73 13.57
C THR A 130 64.32 -44.41 12.27
N PHE A 131 64.90 -45.56 11.92
CA PHE A 131 64.50 -46.31 10.73
C PHE A 131 63.09 -46.91 10.85
N TRP A 132 62.77 -47.53 12.00
CA TRP A 132 61.44 -48.13 12.23
C TRP A 132 60.33 -47.08 12.29
N THR A 133 60.57 -45.95 12.95
CA THR A 133 59.61 -44.84 13.00
C THR A 133 59.43 -44.16 11.64
N GLN A 134 60.50 -44.02 10.84
CA GLN A 134 60.42 -43.53 9.46
C GLN A 134 59.65 -44.49 8.54
N GLU A 135 59.83 -45.80 8.68
CA GLU A 135 59.13 -46.81 7.88
C GLU A 135 57.63 -46.87 8.24
N GLN A 136 57.29 -46.73 9.53
CA GLN A 136 55.91 -46.67 9.99
C GLN A 136 55.19 -45.38 9.54
N LEU A 137 55.86 -44.22 9.63
CA LEU A 137 55.36 -42.94 9.11
C LEU A 137 55.14 -42.98 7.60
N LYS A 138 56.08 -43.59 6.86
CA LYS A 138 55.96 -43.76 5.41
C LYS A 138 54.76 -44.64 5.06
N ASN A 139 54.53 -45.73 5.78
CA ASN A 139 53.38 -46.61 5.55
C ASN A 139 52.05 -45.92 5.86
N GLN A 140 51.95 -45.13 6.94
CA GLN A 140 50.75 -44.33 7.23
C GLN A 140 50.51 -43.21 6.21
N LEU A 141 51.58 -42.58 5.71
CA LEU A 141 51.47 -41.56 4.67
C LEU A 141 50.98 -42.16 3.34
N ILE A 142 51.44 -43.38 3.02
CA ILE A 142 50.98 -44.13 1.85
C ILE A 142 49.51 -44.54 2.05
N GLU A 143 49.13 -45.05 3.21
CA GLU A 143 47.75 -45.44 3.52
C GLU A 143 46.77 -44.27 3.44
N LYS A 144 47.13 -43.11 4.02
CA LYS A 144 46.32 -41.88 3.94
C LYS A 144 46.31 -41.28 2.54
N GLY A 145 47.42 -41.36 1.80
CA GLY A 145 47.48 -40.96 0.40
C GLY A 145 46.60 -41.84 -0.51
N VAL A 146 46.52 -43.13 -0.22
CA VAL A 146 45.61 -44.09 -0.90
C VAL A 146 44.15 -43.77 -0.58
N ALA A 147 43.81 -43.44 0.67
CA ALA A 147 42.46 -43.05 1.07
C ALA A 147 41.98 -41.78 0.31
N LEU A 148 42.84 -40.75 0.22
CA LEU A 148 42.53 -39.53 -0.54
C LEU A 148 42.39 -39.78 -2.05
N LEU A 149 43.21 -40.67 -2.63
CA LEU A 149 43.08 -41.08 -4.03
C LEU A 149 41.78 -41.85 -4.30
N SER A 150 41.33 -42.66 -3.34
CA SER A 150 40.05 -43.38 -3.39
C SER A 150 38.86 -42.42 -3.35
N GLU A 151 38.86 -41.43 -2.46
CA GLU A 151 37.79 -40.41 -2.41
C GLU A 151 37.78 -39.51 -3.64
N MET A 152 38.92 -39.31 -4.29
CA MET A 152 39.03 -38.61 -5.57
C MET A 152 38.60 -39.47 -6.78
N GLY A 153 38.19 -40.73 -6.57
CA GLY A 153 37.62 -41.62 -7.60
C GLY A 153 38.64 -42.32 -8.51
N GLN A 154 39.89 -42.47 -8.06
CA GLN A 154 40.90 -43.26 -8.78
C GLN A 154 40.93 -44.70 -8.23
N ASP A 155 40.62 -45.70 -9.07
CA ASP A 155 40.75 -47.10 -8.67
C ASP A 155 42.23 -47.44 -8.40
N VAL A 156 42.49 -47.84 -7.15
CA VAL A 156 43.79 -48.32 -6.67
C VAL A 156 43.79 -49.85 -6.66
N GLN A 157 43.47 -50.48 -7.79
CA GLN A 157 43.65 -51.93 -7.93
C GLN A 157 44.98 -52.21 -8.63
N GLY A 158 46.03 -52.41 -7.83
CA GLY A 158 47.33 -52.90 -8.30
C GLY A 158 48.48 -52.58 -7.35
N ASN A 159 49.09 -53.62 -6.76
CA ASN A 159 50.22 -53.58 -5.81
C ASN A 159 51.57 -53.15 -6.44
N ASN A 160 51.58 -52.09 -7.25
CA ASN A 160 52.83 -51.52 -7.77
C ASN A 160 53.16 -50.25 -6.98
N HIS A 161 54.08 -50.40 -6.02
CA HIS A 161 54.53 -49.33 -5.12
C HIS A 161 55.04 -48.08 -5.89
N ASP A 162 55.55 -48.26 -7.11
CA ASP A 162 56.02 -47.17 -7.97
C ASP A 162 54.88 -46.44 -8.71
N LEU A 163 53.79 -47.13 -9.05
CA LEU A 163 52.57 -46.50 -9.58
C LEU A 163 51.86 -45.69 -8.49
N LEU A 164 51.84 -46.20 -7.26
CA LEU A 164 51.34 -45.48 -6.09
C LEU A 164 52.14 -44.20 -5.80
N LYS A 165 53.47 -44.28 -5.81
CA LYS A 165 54.34 -43.10 -5.65
C LYS A 165 54.17 -42.09 -6.80
N ALA A 166 54.05 -42.56 -8.04
CA ALA A 166 53.80 -41.69 -9.19
C ALA A 166 52.44 -40.99 -9.11
N LYS A 167 51.39 -41.70 -8.67
CA LYS A 167 50.05 -41.12 -8.42
C LYS A 167 50.04 -40.18 -7.21
N LEU A 168 50.79 -40.48 -6.15
CA LEU A 168 50.97 -39.57 -5.00
C LEU A 168 51.71 -38.29 -5.40
N ASN A 169 52.72 -38.37 -6.26
CA ASN A 169 53.41 -37.19 -6.77
C ASN A 169 52.55 -36.36 -7.75
N GLN A 170 51.53 -36.97 -8.38
CA GLN A 170 50.52 -36.29 -9.19
C GLN A 170 49.33 -35.76 -8.36
N LEU A 171 49.20 -36.16 -7.10
CA LEU A 171 48.11 -35.73 -6.22
C LEU A 171 48.07 -34.20 -6.03
N PRO A 172 49.20 -33.48 -5.83
CA PRO A 172 49.16 -32.02 -5.70
C PRO A 172 48.69 -31.30 -6.96
N SER A 173 49.01 -31.82 -8.15
CA SER A 173 48.55 -31.23 -9.42
C SER A 173 47.06 -31.53 -9.68
N LEU A 174 46.57 -32.70 -9.25
CA LEU A 174 45.15 -33.05 -9.27
C LEU A 174 44.34 -32.23 -8.26
N ILE A 175 44.83 -32.05 -7.03
CA ILE A 175 44.19 -31.16 -6.04
C ILE A 175 44.16 -29.73 -6.56
N SER A 176 45.26 -29.24 -7.13
CA SER A 176 45.32 -27.89 -7.72
C SER A 176 44.35 -27.73 -8.88
N SER A 177 44.13 -28.76 -9.70
CA SER A 177 43.16 -28.70 -10.80
C SER A 177 41.71 -28.75 -10.29
N LYS A 178 41.41 -29.55 -9.27
CA LYS A 178 40.10 -29.60 -8.60
C LYS A 178 39.78 -28.30 -7.86
N LEU A 179 40.76 -27.68 -7.21
CA LEU A 179 40.60 -26.39 -6.55
C LEU A 179 40.26 -25.30 -7.57
N LYS A 180 40.98 -25.25 -8.71
CA LYS A 180 40.66 -24.34 -9.82
C LYS A 180 39.27 -24.61 -10.40
N ALA A 181 38.88 -25.88 -10.54
CA ALA A 181 37.54 -26.25 -10.98
C ALA A 181 36.47 -25.77 -9.98
N SER A 182 36.69 -25.96 -8.67
CA SER A 182 35.80 -25.48 -7.62
C SER A 182 35.66 -23.95 -7.64
N GLU A 183 36.76 -23.23 -7.86
CA GLU A 183 36.73 -21.77 -7.95
C GLU A 183 35.97 -21.28 -9.19
N SER A 184 36.12 -21.97 -10.32
CA SER A 184 35.34 -21.66 -11.53
C SER A 184 33.84 -21.92 -11.33
N ILE A 185 33.47 -23.01 -10.63
CA ILE A 185 32.08 -23.32 -10.29
C ILE A 185 31.51 -22.27 -9.33
N LYS A 186 32.28 -21.79 -8.36
CA LYS A 186 31.84 -20.71 -7.47
C LYS A 186 31.52 -19.44 -8.25
N LYS A 187 32.36 -19.06 -9.21
CA LYS A 187 32.13 -17.88 -10.06
C LYS A 187 30.87 -18.04 -10.91
N THR A 188 30.65 -19.20 -11.52
CA THR A 188 29.42 -19.44 -12.29
C THR A 188 28.17 -19.45 -11.40
N MET A 189 28.26 -19.91 -10.14
CA MET A 189 27.15 -19.81 -9.19
C MET A 189 26.82 -18.36 -8.83
N GLU A 190 27.82 -17.51 -8.61
CA GLU A 190 27.62 -16.08 -8.33
C GLU A 190 27.00 -15.34 -9.53
N GLU A 191 27.43 -15.66 -10.76
CA GLU A 191 26.84 -15.15 -11.99
C GLU A 191 25.38 -15.60 -12.15
N ASN A 192 25.09 -16.88 -11.88
CA ASN A 192 23.74 -17.41 -11.92
C ASN A 192 22.81 -16.77 -10.86
N ASP A 193 23.30 -16.52 -9.64
CA ASP A 193 22.51 -15.84 -8.60
C ASP A 193 22.18 -14.38 -9.00
N LYS A 194 23.14 -13.69 -9.62
CA LYS A 194 22.92 -12.34 -10.16
C LYS A 194 21.87 -12.34 -11.26
N THR A 195 22.00 -13.22 -12.25
CA THR A 195 21.01 -13.30 -13.35
C THR A 195 19.63 -13.67 -12.84
N LEU A 196 19.53 -14.57 -11.85
CA LEU A 196 18.27 -14.92 -11.21
C LEU A 196 17.60 -13.72 -10.55
N LYS A 197 18.36 -12.92 -9.78
CA LYS A 197 17.86 -11.68 -9.18
C LYS A 197 17.38 -10.68 -10.23
N GLU A 198 18.13 -10.51 -11.32
CA GLU A 198 17.73 -9.64 -12.44
C GLU A 198 16.44 -10.11 -13.15
N GLN A 199 16.22 -11.43 -13.25
CA GLN A 199 14.98 -11.96 -13.80
C GLN A 199 13.80 -11.75 -12.85
N TYR A 200 14.00 -11.95 -11.54
CA TYR A 200 12.96 -11.66 -10.55
C TYR A 200 12.56 -10.20 -10.55
N THR A 201 13.53 -9.27 -10.59
CA THR A 201 13.21 -7.84 -10.62
C THR A 201 12.42 -7.49 -11.88
N LYS A 202 12.86 -7.94 -13.06
CA LYS A 202 12.12 -7.76 -14.33
C LYS A 202 10.69 -8.30 -14.27
N TYR A 203 10.51 -9.51 -13.73
CA TYR A 203 9.17 -10.09 -13.58
C TYR A 203 8.29 -9.24 -12.66
N THR A 204 8.82 -8.83 -11.50
CA THR A 204 8.06 -8.01 -10.56
C THR A 204 7.71 -6.64 -11.12
N THR A 205 8.61 -6.00 -11.88
CA THR A 205 8.34 -4.69 -12.50
C THR A 205 7.28 -4.81 -13.59
N THR A 206 7.39 -5.79 -14.49
CA THR A 206 6.38 -6.00 -15.55
C THR A 206 5.02 -6.36 -14.96
N LEU A 207 4.98 -7.14 -13.87
CA LEU A 207 3.74 -7.45 -13.18
C LEU A 207 3.12 -6.17 -12.58
N LEU A 208 3.91 -5.33 -11.93
CA LEU A 208 3.46 -4.04 -11.38
C LEU A 208 2.93 -3.11 -12.48
N GLU A 209 3.64 -2.99 -13.60
CA GLU A 209 3.19 -2.21 -14.76
C GLU A 209 1.86 -2.73 -15.31
N SER A 210 1.73 -4.05 -15.45
CA SER A 210 0.48 -4.66 -15.93
C SER A 210 -0.69 -4.41 -14.97
N LEU A 211 -0.43 -4.44 -13.65
CA LEU A 211 -1.43 -4.14 -12.63
C LEU A 211 -1.84 -2.67 -12.70
N GLN A 212 -0.89 -1.75 -12.86
CA GLN A 212 -1.17 -0.33 -12.97
C GLN A 212 -1.95 0.01 -14.25
N ILE A 213 -1.67 -0.68 -15.36
CA ILE A 213 -2.47 -0.55 -16.59
C ILE A 213 -3.90 -1.04 -16.33
N MET A 214 -4.08 -2.19 -15.67
CA MET A 214 -5.42 -2.70 -15.31
C MET A 214 -6.17 -1.74 -14.39
N GLU A 215 -5.49 -1.18 -13.38
CA GLU A 215 -6.08 -0.19 -12.48
C GLU A 215 -6.54 1.07 -13.24
N ASN A 216 -5.68 1.62 -14.10
CA ASN A 216 -6.00 2.78 -14.92
C ASN A 216 -7.18 2.50 -15.86
N LEU A 217 -7.24 1.31 -16.47
CA LEU A 217 -8.36 0.92 -17.33
C LEU A 217 -9.66 0.78 -16.52
N LEU A 218 -9.59 0.18 -15.34
CA LEU A 218 -10.75 0.03 -14.46
C LEU A 218 -11.25 1.40 -13.98
N GLN A 219 -10.35 2.29 -13.54
CA GLN A 219 -10.70 3.65 -13.14
C GLN A 219 -11.36 4.41 -14.30
N LYS A 220 -10.78 4.37 -15.51
CA LYS A 220 -11.37 5.01 -16.69
C LYS A 220 -12.77 4.48 -16.99
N HIS A 221 -12.95 3.16 -16.99
CA HIS A 221 -14.24 2.54 -17.27
C HIS A 221 -15.29 2.83 -16.19
N VAL A 222 -14.89 2.88 -14.91
CA VAL A 222 -15.78 3.28 -13.82
C VAL A 222 -16.22 4.73 -13.98
N ILE A 223 -15.28 5.64 -14.30
CA ILE A 223 -15.59 7.05 -14.54
C ILE A 223 -16.53 7.20 -15.75
N GLU A 224 -16.30 6.45 -16.82
CA GLU A 224 -17.12 6.48 -18.03
C GLU A 224 -18.56 6.02 -17.74
N ILE A 225 -18.74 4.88 -17.07
CA ILE A 225 -20.06 4.39 -16.65
C ILE A 225 -20.75 5.41 -15.72
N GLN A 226 -20.02 5.97 -14.75
CA GLN A 226 -20.58 6.97 -13.85
C GLN A 226 -21.02 8.22 -14.60
N ASN A 227 -20.25 8.66 -15.59
CA ASN A 227 -20.59 9.79 -16.44
C ASN A 227 -21.84 9.50 -17.28
N GLU A 228 -21.93 8.33 -17.93
CA GLU A 228 -23.12 7.92 -18.67
C GLU A 228 -24.37 7.90 -17.78
N GLN A 229 -24.26 7.32 -16.58
CA GLN A 229 -25.36 7.29 -15.60
C GLN A 229 -25.77 8.71 -15.16
N ASN A 230 -24.81 9.60 -14.93
CA ASN A 230 -25.08 10.99 -14.56
C ASN A 230 -25.78 11.74 -15.69
N VAL A 231 -25.36 11.54 -16.94
CA VAL A 231 -26.00 12.16 -18.12
C VAL A 231 -27.45 11.68 -18.24
N SER A 232 -27.69 10.36 -18.20
CA SER A 232 -29.06 9.82 -18.25
C SER A 232 -29.93 10.29 -17.08
N ARG A 233 -29.36 10.40 -15.87
CA ARG A 233 -30.06 10.92 -14.69
C ARG A 233 -30.40 12.40 -14.84
N SER A 234 -29.48 13.21 -15.36
CA SER A 234 -29.69 14.64 -15.61
C SER A 234 -30.82 14.84 -16.62
N GLN A 235 -30.79 14.11 -17.74
CA GLN A 235 -31.84 14.15 -18.75
C GLN A 235 -33.21 13.75 -18.19
N SER A 236 -33.26 12.70 -17.35
CA SER A 236 -34.52 12.32 -16.71
C SER A 236 -35.04 13.39 -15.74
N LEU A 237 -34.15 14.03 -14.98
CA LEU A 237 -34.52 15.13 -14.08
C LEU A 237 -34.99 16.37 -14.84
N GLU A 238 -34.37 16.69 -15.98
CA GLU A 238 -34.79 17.78 -16.85
C GLU A 238 -36.22 17.57 -17.36
N VAL A 239 -36.52 16.36 -17.87
CA VAL A 239 -37.87 16.00 -18.31
C VAL A 239 -38.88 16.05 -17.16
N GLN A 240 -38.49 15.63 -15.94
CA GLN A 240 -39.35 15.74 -14.76
C GLN A 240 -39.62 17.19 -14.37
N CYS A 241 -38.60 18.06 -14.42
CA CYS A 241 -38.72 19.48 -14.16
C CYS A 241 -39.66 20.15 -15.17
N ASP A 242 -39.52 19.84 -16.46
CA ASP A 242 -40.39 20.36 -17.51
C ASP A 242 -41.84 19.92 -17.31
N ALA A 243 -42.05 18.64 -16.97
CA ALA A 243 -43.38 18.11 -16.65
C ALA A 243 -44.01 18.83 -15.44
N LEU A 244 -43.24 19.07 -14.38
CA LEU A 244 -43.69 19.83 -13.22
C LEU A 244 -43.99 21.29 -13.55
N TYR A 245 -43.14 21.95 -14.34
CA TYR A 245 -43.37 23.31 -14.81
C TYR A 245 -44.69 23.42 -15.58
N LEU A 246 -44.92 22.51 -16.53
CA LEU A 246 -46.18 22.44 -17.27
C LEU A 246 -47.37 22.16 -16.35
N LYS A 247 -47.21 21.30 -15.35
CA LYS A 247 -48.27 21.01 -14.37
C LYS A 247 -48.62 22.26 -13.55
N ILE A 248 -47.64 23.00 -13.06
CA ILE A 248 -47.85 24.25 -12.33
C ILE A 248 -48.55 25.28 -13.22
N LYS A 249 -48.11 25.42 -14.48
CA LYS A 249 -48.74 26.35 -15.43
C LYS A 249 -50.19 25.97 -15.72
N SER A 250 -50.48 24.68 -15.86
CA SER A 250 -51.85 24.18 -16.02
C SER A 250 -52.71 24.52 -14.81
N LEU A 251 -52.23 24.25 -13.58
CA LEU A 251 -52.96 24.56 -12.36
C LEU A 251 -53.19 26.07 -12.19
N HIS A 252 -52.21 26.89 -12.56
CA HIS A 252 -52.36 28.35 -12.53
C HIS A 252 -53.47 28.83 -13.47
N LEU A 253 -53.52 28.29 -14.69
CA LEU A 253 -54.58 28.60 -15.65
C LEU A 253 -55.95 28.09 -15.17
N GLU A 254 -56.00 26.91 -14.56
CA GLU A 254 -57.22 26.34 -13.98
C GLU A 254 -57.78 27.26 -12.88
N ILE A 255 -56.94 27.70 -11.94
CA ILE A 255 -57.33 28.65 -10.88
C ILE A 255 -57.81 29.97 -11.49
N LEU A 256 -57.13 30.49 -12.51
CA LEU A 256 -57.55 31.72 -13.19
C LEU A 256 -58.90 31.56 -13.87
N CYS A 257 -59.14 30.43 -14.53
CA CYS A 257 -60.42 30.12 -15.14
C CYS A 257 -61.52 30.01 -14.08
N GLU A 258 -61.29 29.29 -12.98
CA GLU A 258 -62.25 29.15 -11.89
C GLU A 258 -62.57 30.49 -11.21
N THR A 259 -61.56 31.34 -10.99
CA THR A 259 -61.71 32.63 -10.30
C THR A 259 -62.37 33.66 -11.20
N TYR A 260 -61.98 33.73 -12.47
CA TYR A 260 -62.43 34.73 -13.44
C TYR A 260 -63.33 34.10 -14.51
N ASN A 261 -64.46 33.57 -14.04
CA ASN A 261 -65.54 33.11 -14.89
C ASN A 261 -66.29 34.27 -15.56
N LYS A 262 -66.98 33.95 -16.66
CA LYS A 262 -67.82 34.90 -17.41
C LYS A 262 -68.88 35.59 -16.54
N GLU A 263 -69.26 34.95 -15.44
CA GLU A 263 -70.22 35.47 -14.45
C GLU A 263 -69.55 36.25 -13.32
N THR A 264 -68.39 35.81 -12.83
CA THR A 264 -67.71 36.45 -11.69
C THR A 264 -67.06 37.77 -12.07
N VAL A 265 -66.50 37.88 -13.28
CA VAL A 265 -65.86 39.12 -13.78
C VAL A 265 -66.82 40.31 -13.81
N PRO A 266 -68.02 40.25 -14.42
CA PRO A 266 -68.96 41.37 -14.41
C PRO A 266 -69.50 41.67 -13.00
N ALA A 267 -69.68 40.64 -12.15
CA ALA A 267 -70.08 40.83 -10.76
C ALA A 267 -69.01 41.59 -9.96
N LEU A 268 -67.74 41.19 -10.06
CA LEU A 268 -66.62 41.89 -9.44
C LEU A 268 -66.47 43.33 -9.94
N LYS A 269 -66.66 43.57 -11.25
CA LYS A 269 -66.67 44.94 -11.80
C LYS A 269 -67.80 45.79 -11.21
N LYS A 270 -68.99 45.21 -10.99
CA LYS A 270 -70.10 45.93 -10.37
C LYS A 270 -69.80 46.26 -8.90
N ILE A 271 -69.26 45.30 -8.15
CA ILE A 271 -68.84 45.51 -6.76
C ILE A 271 -67.76 46.58 -6.68
N SER A 272 -66.75 46.54 -7.57
CA SER A 272 -65.69 47.56 -7.64
C SER A 272 -66.26 48.96 -7.85
N LYS A 273 -67.18 49.12 -8.82
CA LYS A 273 -67.84 50.40 -9.09
C LYS A 273 -68.66 50.90 -7.91
N GLU A 274 -69.42 50.03 -7.25
CA GLU A 274 -70.20 50.41 -6.07
C GLU A 274 -69.28 50.81 -4.89
N LEU A 275 -68.15 50.12 -4.73
CA LEU A 275 -67.18 50.42 -3.69
C LEU A 275 -66.46 51.74 -3.95
N GLU A 276 -66.04 52.00 -5.19
CA GLU A 276 -65.47 53.27 -5.62
C GLU A 276 -66.45 54.43 -5.41
N ALA A 277 -67.71 54.28 -5.83
CA ALA A 277 -68.73 55.29 -5.63
C ALA A 277 -68.99 55.57 -4.13
N LYS A 278 -69.03 54.52 -3.30
CA LYS A 278 -69.16 54.70 -1.84
C LYS A 278 -67.92 55.36 -1.24
N SER A 279 -66.73 54.98 -1.68
CA SER A 279 -65.46 55.57 -1.22
C SER A 279 -65.42 57.06 -1.53
N GLU A 280 -65.75 57.44 -2.77
CA GLU A 280 -65.83 58.84 -3.20
C GLU A 280 -66.89 59.61 -2.40
N GLN A 281 -68.06 59.01 -2.17
CA GLN A 281 -69.08 59.62 -1.32
C GLN A 281 -68.58 59.85 0.11
N THR A 282 -67.96 58.85 0.74
CA THR A 282 -67.40 59.00 2.09
C THR A 282 -66.28 60.02 2.14
N GLU A 283 -65.43 60.10 1.11
CA GLU A 283 -64.36 61.09 1.03
C GLU A 283 -64.93 62.51 0.90
N ASN A 284 -65.98 62.67 0.09
CA ASN A 284 -66.73 63.92 -0.01
C ASN A 284 -67.39 64.30 1.32
N ASP A 285 -68.00 63.35 2.02
CA ASP A 285 -68.63 63.58 3.33
C ASP A 285 -67.60 63.95 4.41
N ILE A 286 -66.43 63.30 4.40
CA ILE A 286 -65.30 63.66 5.26
C ILE A 286 -64.81 65.06 4.94
N ARG A 287 -64.64 65.40 3.65
CA ARG A 287 -64.22 66.73 3.22
C ARG A 287 -65.23 67.80 3.64
N ALA A 288 -66.52 67.54 3.47
CA ALA A 288 -67.59 68.43 3.90
C ALA A 288 -67.60 68.60 5.43
N SER A 289 -67.43 67.51 6.18
CA SER A 289 -67.36 67.54 7.65
C SER A 289 -66.13 68.30 8.16
N ARG A 290 -64.97 68.10 7.53
CA ARG A 290 -63.74 68.87 7.83
C ARG A 290 -63.92 70.36 7.54
N LEU A 291 -64.55 70.71 6.42
CA LEU A 291 -64.86 72.10 6.11
C LEU A 291 -65.80 72.72 7.16
N ARG A 292 -66.82 71.97 7.59
CA ARG A 292 -67.74 72.40 8.64
C ARG A 292 -67.03 72.56 9.99
N LEU A 293 -66.16 71.63 10.35
CA LEU A 293 -65.35 71.72 11.57
C LEU A 293 -64.43 72.93 11.53
N ASN A 294 -63.71 73.14 10.44
CA ASN A 294 -62.86 74.33 10.25
C ASN A 294 -63.67 75.62 10.36
N ARG A 295 -64.88 75.67 9.79
CA ARG A 295 -65.80 76.81 9.99
C ARG A 295 -66.09 77.03 11.47
N TYR A 296 -66.43 76.00 12.25
CA TYR A 296 -66.66 76.15 13.69
C TYR A 296 -65.39 76.58 14.45
N GLU A 297 -64.23 76.03 14.11
CA GLU A 297 -62.95 76.43 14.69
C GLU A 297 -62.61 77.89 14.37
N SER A 298 -62.93 78.37 13.16
CA SER A 298 -62.73 79.76 12.75
C SER A 298 -63.64 80.75 13.47
N VAL A 299 -64.79 80.31 13.98
CA VAL A 299 -65.67 81.14 14.82
C VAL A 299 -65.04 81.38 16.20
N GLY A 300 -64.02 80.60 16.60
CA GLY A 300 -63.01 81.01 17.57
C GLY A 300 -63.53 81.36 18.99
N GLN A 301 -62.63 81.92 19.80
CA GLN A 301 -62.81 82.21 21.25
C GLN A 301 -64.12 82.92 21.61
N ASP A 302 -64.69 83.72 20.70
CA ASP A 302 -65.94 84.45 20.91
C ASP A 302 -67.12 83.49 21.15
N PHE A 303 -67.19 82.38 20.40
CA PHE A 303 -68.22 81.36 20.63
C PHE A 303 -68.01 80.61 21.94
N ASN A 304 -66.76 80.31 22.31
CA ASN A 304 -66.47 79.69 23.61
C ASN A 304 -66.84 80.59 24.79
N CYS A 305 -66.67 81.91 24.64
CA CYS A 305 -67.10 82.90 25.61
C CYS A 305 -68.64 82.86 25.78
N ILE A 306 -69.37 82.91 24.67
CA ILE A 306 -70.84 82.85 24.65
C ILE A 306 -71.36 81.52 25.21
N VAL A 307 -70.74 80.39 24.88
CA VAL A 307 -71.12 79.07 25.41
C VAL A 307 -70.90 79.00 26.92
N ASN A 308 -69.80 79.56 27.43
CA ASN A 308 -69.53 79.61 28.87
C ASN A 308 -70.52 80.53 29.61
N GLU A 309 -70.83 81.70 29.04
CA GLU A 309 -71.85 82.61 29.59
C GLU A 309 -73.24 81.97 29.59
N TYR A 310 -73.63 81.32 28.49
CA TYR A 310 -74.88 80.58 28.40
C TYR A 310 -74.94 79.43 29.42
N GLY A 311 -73.84 78.71 29.62
CA GLY A 311 -73.71 77.68 30.65
C GLY A 311 -73.94 78.24 32.06
N LYS A 312 -73.26 79.34 32.41
CA LYS A 312 -73.44 80.04 33.69
C LYS A 312 -74.87 80.54 33.88
N LEU A 313 -75.48 81.09 32.82
CA LEU A 313 -76.85 81.59 32.86
C LEU A 313 -77.84 80.44 33.07
N ARG A 314 -77.63 79.30 32.42
CA ARG A 314 -78.47 78.10 32.58
C ARG A 314 -78.38 77.54 34.00
N GLU A 315 -77.17 77.48 34.57
CA GLU A 315 -76.96 77.06 35.96
C GLU A 315 -77.68 78.02 36.92
N THR A 316 -77.57 79.33 36.69
CA THR A 316 -78.22 80.38 37.49
C THR A 316 -79.75 80.30 37.40
N ILE A 317 -80.29 80.06 36.21
CA ILE A 317 -81.74 79.86 36.01
C ILE A 317 -82.21 78.61 36.76
N LYS A 318 -81.44 77.52 36.71
CA LYS A 318 -81.74 76.28 37.44
C LYS A 318 -81.73 76.51 38.95
N GLN A 319 -80.75 77.23 39.47
CA GLN A 319 -80.67 77.62 40.88
C GLN A 319 -81.83 78.53 41.29
N LYS A 320 -82.16 79.56 40.51
CA LYS A 320 -83.28 80.46 40.79
C LYS A 320 -84.63 79.76 40.74
N LYS A 321 -84.84 78.84 39.78
CA LYS A 321 -86.03 77.97 39.73
C LYS A 321 -86.13 77.11 40.98
N TRP A 322 -85.02 76.47 41.36
CA TRP A 322 -84.96 75.68 42.59
C TRP A 322 -85.29 76.50 43.85
N THR A 323 -84.79 77.74 43.94
CA THR A 323 -85.11 78.65 45.05
C THR A 323 -86.56 79.11 45.03
N LEU A 324 -87.15 79.37 43.85
CA LEU A 324 -88.57 79.70 43.70
C LEU A 324 -89.47 78.55 44.13
N ASP A 325 -89.17 77.33 43.71
CA ASP A 325 -89.91 76.13 44.13
C ASP A 325 -89.85 75.95 45.66
N LYS A 326 -88.70 76.25 46.28
CA LYS A 326 -88.57 76.25 47.74
C LYS A 326 -89.34 77.40 48.41
N LEU A 327 -89.32 78.60 47.87
CA LEU A 327 -90.06 79.73 48.47
C LEU A 327 -91.58 79.55 48.36
N GLN A 328 -92.07 78.98 47.25
CA GLN A 328 -93.48 78.60 47.11
C GLN A 328 -93.89 77.53 48.12
N SER A 329 -93.00 76.60 48.49
CA SER A 329 -93.29 75.62 49.54
C SER A 329 -93.23 76.20 50.96
N TYR A 330 -92.57 77.35 51.17
CA TYR A 330 -92.55 78.06 52.46
C TYR A 330 -93.67 79.11 52.60
N SER A 331 -94.18 79.73 51.53
CA SER A 331 -95.29 80.71 51.62
C SER A 331 -96.69 80.07 51.62
N ALA A 332 -96.76 78.75 51.55
CA ALA A 332 -97.99 77.96 51.65
C ALA A 332 -98.18 77.32 53.05
N ASN A 333 -97.30 77.66 54.00
CA ASN A 333 -97.45 77.47 55.45
C ASN A 333 -97.55 78.84 56.11
#